data_AF-A0A7C1MGS8-F1
#
_entry.id   AF-A0A7C1MGS8-F1
#
_cell.length_a   1.000
_cell.length_b   1.000
_cell.length_c   1.000
_cell.angle_alpha   90.00
_cell.angle_beta   90.00
_cell.angle_gamma   90.00
#
_symmetry.space_group_name_H-M   'P 1'
#
loop_
_entity.id
_entity.type
_entity.pdbx_description
1 polymer ?
#
loop_
_entity_poly.entity_id
_entity_poly.type
_entity_poly.pdbx_seq_one_letter_code
_entity_poly.pdbx_strand_id
1 'polypeptide(L)'
;MKKRIIILSVVVILCMGIFMLLNIEVSIQQGINFQVRSIKMPLYLKVLDFFDRHYNYKNLVREIIEDSDSKPERIAKIFDWTHSNIKRVPEGVVIIDDHVWHIIVRRYGTNDQSADVFSTLCNYAGVEAFFDFIYADAGKGMMPLAFVKINNAWGVFDPYNGVYFKNRAGEFASIKEIKEGNCLLYAIGDTDKRFDDYARYLHNLPSFKDIGFKRANVQSPLRRLMYEASKAISKINKPDNNNEKD
;
A
#
# COMPACT_ATOMS: atom_id res chain seq x y z
N MET A 1 3.83 49.38 23.22
CA MET A 1 2.73 48.54 23.75
C MET A 1 1.70 48.16 22.68
N LYS A 2 1.10 49.11 21.94
CA LYS A 2 0.10 48.83 20.88
C LYS A 2 0.49 47.76 19.85
N LYS A 3 1.73 47.80 19.31
CA LYS A 3 2.22 46.78 18.35
C LYS A 3 2.24 45.35 18.92
N ARG A 4 2.59 45.18 20.21
CA ARG A 4 2.62 43.87 20.88
C ARG A 4 1.21 43.31 21.06
N ILE A 5 0.24 44.17 21.38
CA ILE A 5 -1.17 43.80 21.50
C ILE A 5 -1.72 43.34 20.16
N ILE A 6 -1.45 44.07 19.07
CA ILE A 6 -1.89 43.68 17.71
C ILE A 6 -1.32 42.32 17.31
N ILE A 7 -0.01 42.10 17.53
CA ILE A 7 0.62 40.80 17.22
C ILE A 7 -0.04 39.68 18.02
N LEU A 8 -0.27 39.88 19.32
CA LEU A 8 -0.92 38.89 20.18
C LEU A 8 -2.34 38.58 19.70
N SER A 9 -3.14 39.59 19.35
CA SER A 9 -4.48 39.42 18.80
C SER A 9 -4.48 38.61 17.50
N VAL A 10 -3.54 38.90 16.60
CA VAL A 10 -3.40 38.14 15.33
C VAL A 10 -3.07 36.68 15.60
N VAL A 11 -2.14 36.40 16.52
CA VAL A 11 -1.79 35.02 16.89
C VAL A 11 -2.99 34.29 17.50
N VAL A 12 -3.73 34.92 18.41
CA VAL A 12 -4.93 34.32 19.02
C VAL A 12 -5.99 34.01 17.97
N ILE A 13 -6.26 34.94 17.05
CA ILE A 13 -7.22 34.72 15.96
C ILE A 13 -6.75 33.56 15.05
N LEU A 14 -5.46 33.50 14.73
CA LEU A 14 -4.89 32.41 13.94
C LEU A 14 -5.04 31.06 14.66
N CYS A 15 -4.72 30.99 15.96
CA CYS A 15 -4.88 29.79 16.77
C CYS A 15 -6.35 29.36 16.84
N MET A 16 -7.28 30.30 17.03
CA MET A 16 -8.72 30.01 17.00
C MET A 16 -9.17 29.49 15.64
N GLY A 17 -8.70 30.09 14.54
CA GLY A 17 -9.00 29.65 13.18
C GLY A 17 -8.49 28.24 12.90
N ILE A 18 -7.23 27.94 13.29
CA ILE A 18 -6.66 26.59 13.20
C ILE A 18 -7.46 25.61 14.06
N PHE A 19 -7.81 25.98 15.29
CA PHE A 19 -8.59 25.14 16.19
C PHE A 19 -9.97 24.81 15.58
N MET A 20 -10.68 25.80 15.02
CA MET A 20 -11.96 25.56 14.33
C MET A 20 -11.78 24.65 13.13
N LEU A 21 -10.78 24.90 12.28
CA LEU A 21 -10.49 24.10 11.08
C LEU A 21 -10.18 22.64 11.44
N LEU A 22 -9.39 22.42 12.48
CA LEU A 22 -9.01 21.11 12.98
C LEU A 22 -10.19 20.31 13.56
N ASN A 23 -11.25 20.99 14.01
CA ASN A 23 -12.47 20.34 14.52
C ASN A 23 -13.53 20.07 13.44
N ILE A 24 -13.28 20.41 12.18
CA ILE A 24 -14.21 20.08 11.08
C ILE A 24 -14.34 18.57 10.94
N GLU A 25 -15.57 18.07 10.85
CA GLU A 25 -15.84 16.66 10.57
C GLU A 25 -15.45 16.29 9.15
N VAL A 26 -14.71 15.19 9.03
CA VAL A 26 -14.33 14.58 7.76
C VAL A 26 -14.77 13.12 7.73
N SER A 27 -15.03 12.61 6.53
CA SER A 27 -15.38 11.20 6.34
C SER A 27 -14.13 10.34 6.10
N ILE A 28 -14.17 9.13 6.65
CA ILE A 28 -13.27 8.02 6.33
C ILE A 28 -14.11 6.78 5.99
N GLN A 29 -13.54 5.84 5.25
CA GLN A 29 -14.21 4.62 4.81
C GLN A 29 -13.70 3.42 5.61
N GLN A 30 -14.60 2.53 5.99
CA GLN A 30 -14.29 1.25 6.62
C GLN A 30 -15.16 0.16 5.98
N GLY A 31 -14.52 -0.89 5.49
CA GLY A 31 -15.15 -2.13 5.04
C GLY A 31 -15.33 -3.09 6.22
N ILE A 32 -16.53 -3.64 6.38
CA ILE A 32 -16.81 -4.75 7.30
C ILE A 32 -17.55 -5.82 6.50
N ASN A 33 -17.00 -7.03 6.42
CA ASN A 33 -17.50 -8.12 5.59
C ASN A 33 -17.82 -7.65 4.16
N PHE A 34 -16.86 -6.93 3.57
CA PHE A 34 -16.96 -6.35 2.21
C PHE A 34 -18.04 -5.26 2.03
N GLN A 35 -18.72 -4.84 3.10
CA GLN A 35 -19.63 -3.70 3.08
C GLN A 35 -18.90 -2.44 3.53
N VAL A 36 -18.76 -1.47 2.63
CA VAL A 36 -18.10 -0.20 2.91
C VAL A 36 -19.07 0.76 3.59
N ARG A 37 -18.63 1.32 4.72
CA ARG A 37 -19.37 2.34 5.48
C ARG A 37 -18.52 3.58 5.65
N SER A 38 -19.18 4.73 5.60
CA SER A 38 -18.56 6.01 5.88
C SER A 38 -18.74 6.34 7.36
N ILE A 39 -17.65 6.59 8.07
CA ILE A 39 -17.66 7.08 9.45
C ILE A 39 -17.08 8.48 9.49
N LYS A 40 -17.59 9.30 10.41
CA LYS A 40 -17.15 10.68 10.59
C LYS A 40 -16.14 10.77 11.71
N MET A 41 -15.15 11.64 11.55
CA MET A 41 -14.22 12.01 12.61
C MET A 41 -13.75 13.45 12.44
N PRO A 42 -13.35 14.15 13.51
CA PRO A 42 -12.66 15.42 13.41
C PRO A 42 -11.36 15.35 12.59
N LEU A 43 -11.06 16.42 11.84
CA LEU A 43 -9.86 16.50 11.01
C LEU A 43 -8.57 16.31 11.83
N TYR A 44 -8.50 16.84 13.05
CA TYR A 44 -7.31 16.69 13.89
C TYR A 44 -7.01 15.23 14.22
N LEU A 45 -8.03 14.41 14.52
CA LEU A 45 -7.85 12.99 14.78
C LEU A 45 -7.35 12.29 13.52
N LYS A 46 -7.90 12.61 12.35
CA LYS A 46 -7.44 12.04 11.07
C LYS A 46 -5.96 12.36 10.80
N VAL A 47 -5.51 13.57 11.15
CA VAL A 47 -4.10 13.99 11.00
C VAL A 47 -3.22 13.25 12.00
N LEU A 48 -3.61 13.19 13.28
CA LEU A 48 -2.86 12.47 14.32
C LEU A 48 -2.71 11.00 13.96
N ASP A 49 -3.81 10.32 13.61
CA ASP A 49 -3.82 8.92 13.19
C ASP A 49 -2.92 8.66 11.98
N PHE A 50 -2.84 9.62 11.05
CA PHE A 50 -1.97 9.49 9.89
C PHE A 50 -0.48 9.56 10.26
N PHE A 51 -0.10 10.46 11.15
CA PHE A 51 1.29 10.55 11.64
C PHE A 51 1.66 9.38 12.55
N ASP A 52 0.76 8.96 13.44
CA ASP A 52 0.96 7.79 14.29
C ASP A 52 1.29 6.55 13.43
N ARG A 53 0.44 6.24 12.44
CA ARG A 53 0.71 5.16 11.47
C ARG A 53 2.03 5.35 10.74
N HIS A 54 2.36 6.58 10.31
CA HIS A 54 3.61 6.84 9.60
C HIS A 54 4.85 6.45 10.41
N TYR A 55 4.92 6.85 11.68
CA TYR A 55 6.04 6.51 12.56
C TYR A 55 6.05 5.03 12.93
N ASN A 56 4.87 4.45 13.14
CA ASN A 56 4.71 3.03 13.37
C ASN A 56 5.26 2.17 12.21
N TYR A 57 4.95 2.51 10.95
CA TYR A 57 5.56 1.83 9.80
C TYR A 57 7.07 2.02 9.75
N LYS A 58 7.59 3.24 10.00
CA LYS A 58 9.04 3.50 9.99
C LYS A 58 9.78 2.68 11.04
N ASN A 59 9.20 2.55 12.23
CA ASN A 59 9.79 1.79 13.33
C ASN A 59 9.74 0.30 13.01
N LEU A 60 8.58 -0.20 12.58
CA LEU A 60 8.43 -1.60 12.20
C LEU A 60 9.37 -2.00 11.05
N VAL A 61 9.46 -1.21 9.98
CA VAL A 61 10.39 -1.52 8.89
C VAL A 61 11.83 -1.55 9.36
N ARG A 62 12.24 -0.63 10.24
CA ARG A 62 13.59 -0.64 10.82
C ARG A 62 13.87 -1.91 11.63
N GLU A 63 12.88 -2.36 12.39
CA GLU A 63 12.97 -3.63 13.15
C GLU A 63 13.06 -4.83 12.21
N ILE A 64 12.25 -4.87 11.14
CA ILE A 64 12.26 -5.99 10.18
C ILE A 64 13.56 -6.08 9.41
N ILE A 65 14.07 -4.95 8.89
CA ILE A 65 15.24 -4.97 8.02
C ILE A 65 16.55 -4.91 8.79
N GLU A 66 16.53 -4.46 10.04
CA GLU A 66 17.73 -4.24 10.86
C GLU A 66 18.79 -3.43 10.06
N ASP A 67 20.01 -3.96 9.97
CA ASP A 67 21.14 -3.36 9.24
C ASP A 67 21.27 -3.90 7.79
N SER A 68 20.20 -4.42 7.17
CA SER A 68 20.28 -4.93 5.79
C SER A 68 20.77 -3.88 4.79
N ASP A 69 21.90 -4.19 4.15
CA ASP A 69 22.63 -3.29 3.27
C ASP A 69 22.06 -3.23 1.85
N SER A 70 21.36 -4.28 1.41
CA SER A 70 20.88 -4.40 0.03
C SER A 70 19.35 -4.37 -0.12
N LYS A 71 18.85 -3.84 -1.23
CA LYS A 71 17.40 -3.85 -1.55
C LYS A 71 16.84 -5.28 -1.62
N PRO A 72 17.46 -6.26 -2.30
CA PRO A 72 16.95 -7.63 -2.34
C PRO A 72 16.81 -8.26 -0.95
N GLU A 73 17.77 -8.01 -0.06
CA GLU A 73 17.71 -8.53 1.32
C GLU A 73 16.57 -7.90 2.12
N ARG A 74 16.39 -6.58 2.03
CA ARG A 74 15.23 -5.89 2.65
C ARG A 74 13.90 -6.47 2.17
N ILE A 75 13.78 -6.71 0.87
CA ILE A 75 12.57 -7.31 0.26
C ILE A 75 12.34 -8.70 0.83
N ALA A 76 13.39 -9.53 0.91
CA ALA A 76 13.29 -10.89 1.46
C ALA A 76 12.87 -10.89 2.94
N LYS A 77 13.49 -10.05 3.78
CA LYS A 77 13.12 -9.92 5.20
C LYS A 77 11.68 -9.44 5.39
N ILE A 78 11.23 -8.45 4.61
CA ILE A 78 9.86 -7.95 4.66
C ILE A 78 8.86 -8.99 4.15
N PHE A 79 9.22 -9.74 3.12
CA PHE A 79 8.40 -10.83 2.58
C PHE A 79 8.21 -11.93 3.62
N ASP A 80 9.31 -12.38 4.23
CA ASP A 80 9.30 -13.38 5.29
C ASP A 80 8.49 -12.91 6.51
N TRP A 81 8.73 -11.69 6.97
CA TRP A 81 7.98 -11.13 8.08
C TRP A 81 6.48 -11.06 7.75
N THR A 82 6.11 -10.61 6.54
CA THR A 82 4.70 -10.48 6.16
C THR A 82 4.01 -11.84 6.14
N HIS A 83 4.62 -12.84 5.51
CA HIS A 83 4.06 -14.20 5.47
C HIS A 83 3.97 -14.83 6.87
N SER A 84 5.01 -14.66 7.68
CA SER A 84 5.09 -15.22 9.03
C SER A 84 4.13 -14.54 10.01
N ASN A 85 3.79 -13.25 9.81
CA ASN A 85 3.03 -12.47 10.78
C ASN A 85 1.60 -12.11 10.37
N ILE A 86 1.26 -12.14 9.07
CA ILE A 86 -0.10 -11.87 8.61
C ILE A 86 -0.77 -13.19 8.26
N LYS A 87 -1.48 -13.76 9.24
CA LYS A 87 -2.15 -15.04 9.12
C LYS A 87 -3.46 -14.90 8.35
N ARG A 88 -3.92 -16.04 7.82
CA ARG A 88 -5.21 -16.13 7.14
C ARG A 88 -6.33 -15.81 8.13
N VAL A 89 -7.32 -15.04 7.71
CA VAL A 89 -8.52 -14.80 8.54
C VAL A 89 -9.19 -16.16 8.83
N PRO A 90 -9.39 -16.53 10.11
CA PRO A 90 -10.09 -17.76 10.44
C PRO A 90 -11.54 -17.74 9.95
N GLU A 91 -12.09 -18.92 9.67
CA GLU A 91 -13.50 -19.04 9.28
C GLU A 91 -14.43 -18.46 10.35
N GLY A 92 -15.46 -17.73 9.92
CA GLY A 92 -16.45 -17.11 10.81
C GLY A 92 -16.00 -15.81 11.48
N VAL A 93 -14.74 -15.37 11.30
CA VAL A 93 -14.27 -14.09 11.83
C VAL A 93 -14.61 -12.96 10.86
N VAL A 94 -14.99 -11.80 11.41
CA VAL A 94 -15.31 -10.60 10.65
C VAL A 94 -14.09 -10.09 9.88
N ILE A 95 -14.26 -9.87 8.58
CA ILE A 95 -13.24 -9.25 7.73
C ILE A 95 -13.39 -7.74 7.83
N ILE A 96 -12.41 -7.07 8.42
CA ILE A 96 -12.37 -5.60 8.49
C ILE A 96 -11.34 -5.11 7.47
N ASP A 97 -11.69 -4.13 6.64
CA ASP A 97 -10.78 -3.45 5.71
C ASP A 97 -10.82 -1.94 5.97
N ASP A 98 -9.73 -1.38 6.47
CA ASP A 98 -9.61 0.04 6.76
C ASP A 98 -8.20 0.55 6.41
N HIS A 99 -7.30 0.61 7.39
CA HIS A 99 -5.93 1.03 7.19
C HIS A 99 -5.01 -0.19 7.28
N VAL A 100 -4.00 -0.22 6.41
CA VAL A 100 -3.00 -1.32 6.36
C VAL A 100 -2.34 -1.56 7.73
N TRP A 101 -2.18 -0.50 8.52
CA TRP A 101 -1.65 -0.58 9.89
C TRP A 101 -2.54 -1.45 10.80
N HIS A 102 -3.85 -1.40 10.67
CA HIS A 102 -4.74 -2.22 11.50
C HIS A 102 -4.63 -3.71 11.15
N ILE A 103 -4.36 -4.03 9.87
CA ILE A 103 -4.06 -5.39 9.41
C ILE A 103 -2.76 -5.89 10.09
N ILE A 104 -1.74 -5.04 10.14
CA ILE A 104 -0.48 -5.33 10.84
C ILE A 104 -0.71 -5.58 12.34
N VAL A 105 -1.45 -4.70 13.01
CA VAL A 105 -1.70 -4.82 14.46
C VAL A 105 -2.47 -6.10 14.78
N ARG A 106 -3.51 -6.41 14.01
CA ARG A 106 -4.36 -7.59 14.27
C ARG A 106 -3.76 -8.91 13.78
N ARG A 107 -2.71 -8.88 12.93
CA ARG A 107 -1.99 -10.07 12.42
C ARG A 107 -2.85 -11.04 11.57
N TYR A 108 -4.00 -10.60 11.09
CA TYR A 108 -4.88 -11.37 10.21
C TYR A 108 -5.24 -10.58 8.96
N GLY A 109 -5.23 -11.22 7.79
CA GLY A 109 -5.59 -10.59 6.54
C GLY A 109 -6.07 -11.58 5.48
N THR A 110 -6.89 -11.08 4.56
CA THR A 110 -7.17 -11.74 3.28
C THR A 110 -5.94 -11.64 2.35
N ASN A 111 -5.99 -12.30 1.19
CA ASN A 111 -4.86 -12.33 0.25
C ASN A 111 -4.46 -10.94 -0.28
N ASP A 112 -5.43 -10.10 -0.61
CA ASP A 112 -5.23 -8.70 -1.01
C ASP A 112 -4.67 -7.85 0.14
N GLN A 113 -5.16 -8.08 1.36
CA GLN A 113 -4.67 -7.41 2.56
C GLN A 113 -3.20 -7.76 2.86
N SER A 114 -2.80 -9.02 2.71
CA SER A 114 -1.38 -9.42 2.83
C SER A 114 -0.51 -8.77 1.75
N ALA A 115 -1.03 -8.64 0.52
CA ALA A 115 -0.33 -7.95 -0.57
C ALA A 115 -0.20 -6.43 -0.31
N ASP A 116 -1.22 -5.80 0.27
CA ASP A 116 -1.19 -4.38 0.67
C ASP A 116 -0.20 -4.14 1.83
N VAL A 117 -0.16 -5.03 2.83
CA VAL A 117 0.84 -4.97 3.91
C VAL A 117 2.25 -5.07 3.36
N PHE A 118 2.55 -6.11 2.57
CA PHE A 118 3.87 -6.33 2.01
C PHE A 118 4.33 -5.13 1.18
N SER A 119 3.51 -4.68 0.23
CA SER A 119 3.86 -3.55 -0.64
C SER A 119 3.99 -2.23 0.13
N THR A 120 3.17 -2.00 1.15
CA THR A 120 3.30 -0.82 2.02
C THR A 120 4.63 -0.83 2.77
N LEU A 121 5.01 -1.96 3.38
CA LEU A 121 6.28 -2.08 4.09
C LEU A 121 7.49 -1.94 3.17
N CYS A 122 7.45 -2.51 1.95
CA CYS A 122 8.49 -2.29 0.94
C CYS A 122 8.69 -0.81 0.61
N ASN A 123 7.60 -0.05 0.44
CA ASN A 123 7.69 1.39 0.19
C ASN A 123 8.35 2.15 1.35
N TYR A 124 8.02 1.78 2.59
CA TYR A 124 8.67 2.34 3.77
C TYR A 124 10.15 1.94 3.90
N ALA A 125 10.56 0.82 3.29
CA ALA A 125 11.96 0.38 3.18
C ALA A 125 12.72 1.01 2.01
N GLY A 126 12.09 1.94 1.28
CA GLY A 126 12.69 2.63 0.14
C GLY A 126 12.69 1.81 -1.15
N VAL A 127 11.82 0.81 -1.25
CA VAL A 127 11.63 -0.02 -2.44
C VAL A 127 10.25 0.22 -3.03
N GLU A 128 10.18 0.67 -4.28
CA GLU A 128 8.90 0.90 -4.96
C GLU A 128 8.11 -0.41 -5.05
N ALA A 129 6.89 -0.41 -4.50
CA ALA A 129 6.03 -1.58 -4.51
C ALA A 129 4.55 -1.23 -4.55
N PHE A 130 3.71 -2.13 -5.05
CA PHE A 130 2.25 -2.02 -5.01
C PHE A 130 1.65 -3.42 -5.14
N PHE A 131 0.33 -3.53 -5.07
CA PHE A 131 -0.35 -4.75 -5.47
C PHE A 131 -1.45 -4.44 -6.49
N ASP A 132 -1.80 -5.44 -7.29
CA ASP A 132 -2.91 -5.36 -8.23
C ASP A 132 -3.58 -6.73 -8.36
N PHE A 133 -4.83 -6.73 -8.85
CA PHE A 133 -5.55 -7.97 -9.14
C PHE A 133 -5.21 -8.46 -10.56
N ILE A 134 -4.66 -9.66 -10.63
CA ILE A 134 -4.37 -10.33 -11.90
C ILE A 134 -5.49 -11.29 -12.22
N TYR A 135 -6.08 -11.12 -13.41
CA TYR A 135 -7.21 -11.92 -13.87
C TYR A 135 -6.69 -13.15 -14.62
N ALA A 136 -7.29 -14.30 -14.33
CA ALA A 136 -7.12 -15.49 -15.16
C ALA A 136 -7.87 -15.31 -16.51
N ASP A 137 -7.52 -16.14 -17.49
CA ASP A 137 -8.19 -16.14 -18.80
C ASP A 137 -9.71 -16.26 -18.67
N ALA A 138 -10.43 -15.55 -19.54
CA ALA A 138 -11.89 -15.44 -19.56
C ALA A 138 -12.54 -14.85 -18.29
N GLY A 139 -11.77 -14.16 -17.43
CA GLY A 139 -12.29 -13.46 -16.25
C GLY A 139 -12.78 -14.38 -15.12
N LYS A 140 -12.55 -15.69 -15.21
CA LYS A 140 -13.01 -16.71 -14.25
C LYS A 140 -12.06 -16.89 -13.05
N GLY A 141 -11.57 -15.79 -12.51
CA GLY A 141 -10.71 -15.78 -11.32
C GLY A 141 -9.81 -14.57 -11.29
N MET A 142 -9.60 -14.02 -10.09
CA MET A 142 -8.64 -12.95 -9.85
C MET A 142 -7.73 -13.32 -8.68
N MET A 143 -6.49 -12.89 -8.73
CA MET A 143 -5.51 -13.09 -7.66
C MET A 143 -4.81 -11.77 -7.38
N PRO A 144 -4.85 -11.26 -6.13
CA PRO A 144 -4.03 -10.14 -5.75
C PRO A 144 -2.57 -10.58 -5.69
N LEU A 145 -1.71 -9.92 -6.48
CA LEU A 145 -0.27 -10.13 -6.46
C LEU A 145 0.42 -8.82 -6.15
N ALA A 146 1.50 -8.90 -5.37
CA ALA A 146 2.35 -7.77 -5.09
C ALA A 146 3.50 -7.68 -6.11
N PHE A 147 3.83 -6.45 -6.47
CA PHE A 147 4.84 -6.09 -7.44
C PHE A 147 5.88 -5.20 -6.78
N VAL A 148 7.15 -5.57 -6.92
CA VAL A 148 8.27 -4.86 -6.29
C VAL A 148 9.33 -4.54 -7.33
N LYS A 149 9.82 -3.30 -7.35
CA LYS A 149 10.81 -2.85 -8.32
C LYS A 149 12.23 -3.22 -7.86
N ILE A 150 12.89 -4.07 -8.64
CA ILE A 150 14.22 -4.64 -8.38
C ILE A 150 15.06 -4.40 -9.63
N ASN A 151 16.17 -3.66 -9.50
CA ASN A 151 17.08 -3.36 -10.62
C ASN A 151 16.37 -2.85 -11.90
N ASN A 152 15.41 -1.93 -11.75
CA ASN A 152 14.56 -1.37 -12.81
C ASN A 152 13.59 -2.35 -13.49
N ALA A 153 13.43 -3.57 -12.98
CA ALA A 153 12.41 -4.51 -13.39
C ALA A 153 11.40 -4.76 -12.25
N TRP A 154 10.21 -5.25 -12.58
CA TRP A 154 9.19 -5.58 -11.59
C TRP A 154 9.23 -7.08 -11.29
N GLY A 155 9.44 -7.46 -10.04
CA GLY A 155 9.26 -8.83 -9.55
C GLY A 155 7.85 -9.05 -9.02
N VAL A 156 7.45 -10.32 -8.91
CA VAL A 156 6.10 -10.75 -8.52
C VAL A 156 6.15 -11.57 -7.23
N PHE A 157 5.26 -11.26 -6.30
CA PHE A 157 5.22 -11.83 -4.96
C PHE A 157 3.77 -12.13 -4.55
N ASP A 158 3.57 -13.26 -3.90
CA ASP A 158 2.33 -13.65 -3.22
C ASP A 158 2.64 -13.86 -1.72
N PRO A 159 2.61 -12.80 -0.91
CA PRO A 159 2.93 -12.89 0.52
C PRO A 159 1.91 -13.71 1.30
N TYR A 160 0.68 -13.87 0.80
CA TYR A 160 -0.35 -14.66 1.46
C TYR A 160 -0.04 -16.16 1.42
N ASN A 161 0.49 -16.64 0.29
CA ASN A 161 0.91 -18.03 0.13
C ASN A 161 2.41 -18.25 0.32
N GLY A 162 3.18 -17.22 0.64
CA GLY A 162 4.64 -17.32 0.84
C GLY A 162 5.40 -17.59 -0.45
N VAL A 163 4.83 -17.25 -1.61
CA VAL A 163 5.38 -17.57 -2.93
C VAL A 163 6.05 -16.36 -3.59
N TYR A 164 7.19 -16.59 -4.23
CA TYR A 164 7.87 -15.63 -5.10
C TYR A 164 8.62 -16.36 -6.21
N PHE A 165 9.14 -15.62 -7.19
CA PHE A 165 9.81 -16.21 -8.36
C PHE A 165 11.27 -15.79 -8.42
N LYS A 166 12.16 -16.71 -8.78
CA LYS A 166 13.57 -16.42 -9.06
C LYS A 166 13.96 -16.83 -10.46
N ASN A 167 14.88 -16.09 -11.06
CA ASN A 167 15.47 -16.43 -12.34
C ASN A 167 16.55 -17.52 -12.17
N ARG A 168 17.19 -17.92 -13.28
CA ARG A 168 18.23 -18.97 -13.27
C ARG A 168 19.51 -18.56 -12.52
N ALA A 169 19.73 -17.27 -12.31
CA ALA A 169 20.84 -16.75 -11.50
C ALA A 169 20.53 -16.75 -9.99
N GLY A 170 19.31 -17.14 -9.59
CA GLY A 170 18.88 -17.15 -8.19
C GLY A 170 18.42 -15.79 -7.67
N GLU A 171 18.33 -14.78 -8.53
CA GLU A 171 17.81 -13.44 -8.24
C GLU A 171 16.29 -13.42 -8.40
N PHE A 172 15.60 -12.42 -7.83
CA PHE A 172 14.16 -12.26 -8.05
C PHE A 172 13.84 -12.07 -9.54
N ALA A 173 12.96 -12.93 -10.07
CA ALA A 173 12.60 -12.89 -11.48
C ALA A 173 11.74 -11.67 -11.79
N SER A 174 12.05 -11.01 -12.91
CA SER A 174 11.22 -9.97 -13.48
C SER A 174 9.96 -10.54 -14.14
N ILE A 175 8.91 -9.72 -14.30
CA ILE A 175 7.71 -10.06 -15.07
C ILE A 175 8.08 -10.58 -16.47
N LYS A 176 9.10 -10.00 -17.11
CA LYS A 176 9.56 -10.43 -18.43
C LYS A 176 10.08 -11.88 -18.38
N GLU A 177 10.99 -12.18 -17.46
CA GLU A 177 11.53 -13.53 -17.28
C GLU A 177 10.43 -14.53 -16.90
N ILE A 178 9.48 -14.12 -16.05
CA ILE A 178 8.34 -14.96 -15.67
C ILE A 178 7.50 -15.32 -16.90
N LYS A 179 7.16 -14.35 -17.74
CA LYS A 179 6.38 -14.59 -18.98
C LYS A 179 7.11 -15.47 -19.99
N GLU A 180 8.43 -15.37 -20.05
CA GLU A 180 9.27 -16.18 -20.93
C GLU A 180 9.51 -17.60 -20.38
N GLY A 181 8.97 -17.93 -19.19
CA GLY A 181 9.22 -19.21 -18.53
C GLY A 181 10.64 -19.35 -17.97
N ASN A 182 11.38 -18.25 -17.87
CA ASN A 182 12.76 -18.19 -17.39
C ASN A 182 12.82 -17.98 -15.87
N CYS A 183 11.92 -18.62 -15.13
CA CYS A 183 11.89 -18.53 -13.68
C CYS A 183 11.53 -19.87 -13.03
N LEU A 184 11.78 -19.94 -11.72
CA LEU A 184 11.37 -21.02 -10.84
C LEU A 184 10.54 -20.42 -9.71
N LEU A 185 9.52 -21.17 -9.28
CA LEU A 185 8.74 -20.83 -8.10
C LEU A 185 9.53 -21.19 -6.84
N TYR A 186 9.58 -20.25 -5.91
CA TYR A 186 10.09 -20.44 -4.57
C TYR A 186 9.00 -20.17 -3.56
N ALA A 187 9.12 -20.85 -2.43
CA ALA A 187 8.18 -20.80 -1.34
C ALA A 187 8.91 -20.67 -0.01
N ILE A 188 8.30 -19.95 0.93
CA ILE A 188 8.66 -19.98 2.34
C ILE A 188 7.47 -20.51 3.15
N GLY A 189 7.76 -21.16 4.28
CA GLY A 189 6.74 -21.82 5.10
C GLY A 189 6.14 -23.07 4.46
N ASP A 190 5.10 -23.60 5.09
CA ASP A 190 4.30 -24.71 4.55
C ASP A 190 3.27 -24.17 3.56
N THR A 191 3.62 -24.22 2.27
CA THR A 191 2.71 -23.90 1.17
C THR A 191 2.63 -25.09 0.22
N ASP A 192 1.40 -25.44 -0.16
CA ASP A 192 1.10 -26.49 -1.14
C ASP A 192 1.14 -25.98 -2.59
N LYS A 193 1.41 -24.68 -2.76
CA LYS A 193 1.35 -24.01 -4.05
C LYS A 193 2.45 -24.47 -5.00
N ARG A 194 2.03 -24.72 -6.23
CA ARG A 194 2.87 -25.13 -7.35
C ARG A 194 2.83 -24.07 -8.45
N PHE A 195 3.79 -24.15 -9.37
CA PHE A 195 3.85 -23.22 -10.49
C PHE A 195 2.54 -23.21 -11.31
N ASP A 196 1.93 -24.37 -11.49
CA ASP A 196 0.67 -24.55 -12.23
C ASP A 196 -0.51 -23.78 -11.61
N ASP A 197 -0.51 -23.56 -10.29
CA ASP A 197 -1.54 -22.75 -9.60
C ASP A 197 -1.49 -21.28 -10.03
N TYR A 198 -0.31 -20.82 -10.46
CA TYR A 198 -0.08 -19.45 -10.92
C TYR A 198 -0.10 -19.32 -12.44
N ALA A 199 0.17 -20.38 -13.19
CA ALA A 199 0.39 -20.33 -14.64
C ALA A 199 -0.66 -19.49 -15.40
N ARG A 200 -1.96 -19.71 -15.10
CA ARG A 200 -3.08 -18.98 -15.72
C ARG A 200 -3.13 -17.48 -15.42
N TYR A 201 -2.48 -17.03 -14.35
CA TYR A 201 -2.37 -15.62 -13.99
C TYR A 201 -1.07 -15.02 -14.54
N LEU A 202 0.03 -15.79 -14.55
CA LEU A 202 1.35 -15.31 -14.97
C LEU A 202 1.37 -14.90 -16.45
N HIS A 203 0.60 -15.60 -17.30
CA HIS A 203 0.42 -15.20 -18.71
C HIS A 203 -0.18 -13.80 -18.86
N ASN A 204 -1.06 -13.39 -17.95
CA ASN A 204 -1.78 -12.13 -17.98
C ASN A 204 -1.10 -11.01 -17.17
N LEU A 205 0.14 -11.21 -16.74
CA LEU A 205 0.87 -10.17 -16.03
C LEU A 205 0.95 -8.90 -16.90
N PRO A 206 0.61 -7.72 -16.37
CA PRO A 206 0.78 -6.47 -17.10
C PRO A 206 2.25 -6.08 -17.25
N SER A 207 2.55 -5.23 -18.22
CA SER A 207 3.85 -4.59 -18.36
C SER A 207 3.80 -3.18 -17.76
N PHE A 208 4.59 -2.90 -16.73
CA PHE A 208 4.60 -1.60 -16.07
C PHE A 208 5.84 -0.78 -16.46
N LYS A 209 5.64 0.43 -17.00
CA LYS A 209 6.73 1.42 -17.17
C LYS A 209 6.84 2.35 -15.96
N ASP A 210 5.71 2.85 -15.49
CA ASP A 210 5.54 3.64 -14.28
C ASP A 210 4.18 3.26 -13.67
N ILE A 211 4.07 3.33 -12.34
CA ILE A 211 2.90 2.92 -11.56
C ILE A 211 2.14 4.13 -11.00
N GLY A 212 2.71 5.34 -11.12
CA GLY A 212 2.14 6.57 -10.55
C GLY A 212 1.91 6.47 -9.04
N PHE A 213 0.88 7.16 -8.56
CA PHE A 213 0.47 7.09 -7.15
C PHE A 213 -0.52 5.94 -6.92
N LYS A 214 -0.06 4.88 -6.26
CA LYS A 214 -0.88 3.75 -5.76
C LYS A 214 -1.12 3.88 -4.24
N ARG A 215 -2.12 3.17 -3.71
CA ARG A 215 -2.50 3.21 -2.27
C ARG A 215 -1.30 2.99 -1.35
N ALA A 216 -0.49 1.96 -1.61
CA ALA A 216 0.71 1.64 -0.83
C ALA A 216 1.73 2.80 -0.81
N ASN A 217 1.88 3.52 -1.93
CA ASN A 217 2.88 4.58 -2.08
C ASN A 217 2.48 5.89 -1.38
N VAL A 218 1.18 6.13 -1.22
CA VAL A 218 0.65 7.38 -0.62
C VAL A 218 0.41 7.28 0.89
N GLN A 219 0.87 6.20 1.54
CA GLN A 219 0.76 6.04 2.99
C GLN A 219 1.75 6.93 3.78
N SER A 220 2.73 7.58 3.13
CA SER A 220 3.67 8.49 3.78
C SER A 220 3.26 9.97 3.58
N PRO A 221 3.53 10.87 4.55
CA PRO A 221 3.16 12.28 4.46
C PRO A 221 3.67 12.99 3.21
N LEU A 222 4.95 12.79 2.87
CA LEU A 222 5.54 13.44 1.70
C LEU A 222 4.89 12.96 0.40
N ARG A 223 4.72 11.64 0.22
CA ARG A 223 4.07 11.08 -0.97
C ARG A 223 2.61 11.48 -1.05
N ARG A 224 1.91 11.57 0.09
CA ARG A 224 0.52 12.02 0.14
C ARG A 224 0.41 13.49 -0.27
N LEU A 225 1.30 14.34 0.21
CA LEU A 225 1.36 15.75 -0.19
C LEU A 225 1.60 15.88 -1.69
N MET A 226 2.58 15.16 -2.24
CA MET A 226 2.86 15.15 -3.68
C MET A 226 1.66 14.65 -4.50
N TYR A 227 0.96 13.63 -4.01
CA TYR A 227 -0.25 13.11 -4.65
C TYR A 227 -1.34 14.18 -4.71
N GLU A 228 -1.68 14.82 -3.59
CA GLU A 228 -2.73 15.85 -3.56
C GLU A 228 -2.33 17.08 -4.40
N ALA A 229 -1.05 17.48 -4.39
CA ALA A 229 -0.54 18.55 -5.25
C ALA A 229 -0.67 18.19 -6.74
N SER A 230 -0.28 16.98 -7.14
CA SER A 230 -0.42 16.52 -8.53
C SER A 230 -1.87 16.50 -8.98
N LYS A 231 -2.79 16.11 -8.08
CA LYS A 231 -4.23 16.11 -8.32
C LYS A 231 -4.77 17.54 -8.50
N ALA A 232 -4.36 18.48 -7.65
CA ALA A 232 -4.73 19.89 -7.79
C ALA A 232 -4.25 20.49 -9.12
N ILE A 233 -2.99 20.26 -9.50
CA ILE A 233 -2.42 20.72 -10.78
C ILE A 233 -3.18 20.11 -11.95
N SER A 234 -3.50 18.80 -11.90
CA SER A 234 -4.25 18.14 -12.97
C SER A 234 -5.66 18.72 -13.18
N LYS A 235 -6.31 19.16 -12.10
CA LYS A 235 -7.63 19.82 -12.16
C LYS A 235 -7.56 21.21 -12.76
N ILE A 236 -6.49 21.96 -12.48
CA ILE A 236 -6.26 23.29 -13.08
C ILE A 236 -6.04 23.16 -14.60
N ASN A 237 -5.36 22.11 -15.05
CA ASN A 237 -5.05 21.88 -16.46
C ASN A 237 -6.19 21.21 -17.27
N LYS A 238 -7.29 20.82 -16.62
CA LYS A 238 -8.51 20.32 -17.26
C LYS A 238 -9.73 21.03 -16.64
N PRO A 239 -10.06 22.26 -17.07
CA PRO A 239 -11.34 22.85 -16.71
C PRO A 239 -12.48 21.95 -17.23
N ASP A 240 -13.48 21.70 -16.40
CA ASP A 240 -14.62 20.84 -16.69
C ASP A 240 -15.35 21.30 -17.97
N ASN A 241 -15.22 20.55 -19.07
CA ASN A 241 -16.17 20.61 -20.18
C ASN A 241 -17.44 19.85 -19.79
N ASN A 242 -18.21 20.42 -18.85
CA ASN A 242 -19.56 19.98 -18.55
C ASN A 242 -20.41 21.23 -18.28
N ASN A 243 -20.80 21.90 -19.36
CA ASN A 243 -21.99 22.74 -19.45
C ASN A 243 -22.44 22.72 -20.91
N GLU A 244 -23.18 21.68 -21.28
CA GLU A 244 -24.20 21.73 -22.34
C GLU A 244 -24.94 20.39 -22.36
N LYS A 245 -26.13 20.40 -21.72
CA LYS A 245 -27.31 19.59 -22.06
C LYS A 245 -28.45 20.08 -21.18
N ASP A 246 -29.07 21.17 -21.63
CA ASP A 246 -30.51 21.35 -21.59
C ASP A 246 -31.03 21.23 -23.03
#